data_AF-A0A953F9G8-F1
#
_entry.id   AF-A0A953F9G8-F1
#
_cell.length_a   1.000
_cell.length_b   1.000
_cell.length_c   1.000
_cell.angle_alpha   90.00
_cell.angle_beta   90.00
_cell.angle_gamma   90.00
#
_symmetry.space_group_name_H-M   'P 1'
#
loop_
_entity.id
_entity.type
_entity.pdbx_description
1 polymer ?
#
loop_
_entity_poly.entity_id
_entity_poly.type
_entity_poly.pdbx_seq_one_letter_code
_entity_poly.pdbx_strand_id
1 'polypeptide(L)'
;MLRPLQLLFVPLQFLFAFSLSVSNGMERVNDVGDVLYGEYTGASRIEWTKEVAENSLFWFSLTFVIFLFSFFSKSKQVRTISTIGNLICMVMLIWSTLMFLSPTHISFDEVFPAWIIALFILMILHGLAFFFLRKSTLRSEAPLEDVLDQDFGE
;
A
#
# COMPACT_ATOMS: atom_id res chain seq x y z
N MET A 1 -22.40 -2.51 10.02
CA MET A 1 -21.96 -1.57 8.97
C MET A 1 -20.70 -0.83 9.43
N LEU A 2 -19.51 -1.24 8.98
CA LEU A 2 -18.29 -0.44 9.16
C LEU A 2 -18.43 0.80 8.27
N ARG A 3 -18.22 2.00 8.84
CA ARG A 3 -18.47 3.25 8.13
C ARG A 3 -17.46 3.39 6.98
N PRO A 4 -17.86 3.82 5.78
CA PRO A 4 -16.97 4.01 4.64
C PRO A 4 -15.72 4.84 4.98
N LEU A 5 -15.82 5.77 5.94
CA LEU A 5 -14.68 6.55 6.45
C LEU A 5 -13.55 5.66 7.02
N GLN A 6 -13.86 4.56 7.70
CA GLN A 6 -12.87 3.70 8.36
C GLN A 6 -11.99 2.92 7.36
N LEU A 7 -12.48 2.68 6.15
CA LEU A 7 -11.71 2.04 5.07
C LEU A 7 -10.74 3.00 4.37
N LEU A 8 -11.03 4.31 4.38
CA LEU A 8 -10.12 5.37 3.90
C LEU A 8 -8.98 5.63 4.90
N PHE A 9 -9.22 5.35 6.18
CA PHE A 9 -8.19 5.43 7.21
C PHE A 9 -7.13 4.34 7.05
N VAL A 10 -7.44 3.17 6.49
CA VAL A 10 -6.47 2.06 6.39
C VAL A 10 -5.28 2.39 5.48
N PRO A 11 -5.44 2.91 4.25
CA PRO A 11 -4.31 3.33 3.41
C PRO A 11 -3.52 4.50 3.99
N LEU A 12 -4.18 5.41 4.72
CA LEU A 12 -3.52 6.56 5.33
C LEU A 12 -2.72 6.14 6.58
N GLN A 13 -3.28 5.26 7.41
CA GLN A 13 -2.60 4.61 8.54
C GLN A 13 -1.42 3.76 8.04
N PHE A 14 -1.58 3.08 6.90
CA PHE A 14 -0.53 2.33 6.23
C PHE A 14 0.65 3.24 5.84
N LEU A 15 0.37 4.37 5.17
CA LEU A 15 1.40 5.31 4.73
C LEU A 15 2.10 5.95 5.94
N PHE A 16 1.34 6.31 6.97
CA PHE A 16 1.87 6.86 8.22
C PHE A 16 2.72 5.86 9.00
N ALA A 17 2.26 4.61 9.14
CA ALA A 17 3.01 3.56 9.84
C ALA A 17 4.27 3.14 9.08
N PHE A 18 4.21 3.11 7.75
CA PHE A 18 5.39 2.89 6.91
C PHE A 18 6.40 4.03 7.04
N SER A 19 5.97 5.30 6.93
CA SER A 19 6.84 6.46 7.11
C SER A 19 7.47 6.53 8.50
N LEU A 20 6.71 6.21 9.55
CA LEU A 20 7.24 6.12 10.92
C LEU A 20 8.27 4.99 11.06
N SER A 21 8.01 3.83 10.47
CA SER A 21 8.92 2.69 10.50
C SER A 21 10.25 3.01 9.81
N VAL A 22 10.20 3.67 8.65
CA VAL A 22 11.41 4.13 7.93
C VAL A 22 12.14 5.23 8.72
N SER A 23 11.41 6.20 9.28
CA SER A 23 11.98 7.30 10.07
C SER A 23 12.67 6.80 11.34
N ASN A 24 12.03 5.87 12.07
CA ASN A 24 12.60 5.29 13.29
C ASN A 24 13.83 4.43 12.98
N GLY A 25 13.82 3.72 11.84
CA GLY A 25 15.01 2.99 11.37
C GLY A 25 16.17 3.92 11.04
N MET A 26 15.90 5.08 10.40
CA MET A 26 16.92 6.09 10.14
C MET A 26 17.52 6.69 11.42
N GLU A 27 16.68 7.01 12.41
CA GLU A 27 17.14 7.59 13.69
C GLU A 27 18.03 6.62 14.46
N ARG A 28 17.64 5.33 14.54
CA ARG A 28 18.47 4.28 15.17
C ARG A 28 19.83 4.11 14.51
N VAL A 29 19.88 4.17 13.19
CA VAL A 29 21.12 3.97 12.43
C VAL A 29 22.04 5.17 12.57
N ASN A 30 21.48 6.38 12.63
CA ASN A 30 22.23 7.60 12.92
C ASN A 30 22.80 7.58 14.35
N ASP A 31 22.00 7.17 15.34
CA ASP A 31 22.44 7.08 16.74
C ASP A 31 23.56 6.03 16.93
N VAL A 32 23.44 4.86 16.29
CA VAL A 32 24.48 3.81 16.37
C VAL A 32 25.74 4.22 15.59
N GLY A 33 25.59 4.92 14.47
CA GLY A 33 26.69 5.51 13.71
C GLY A 33 27.46 6.54 14.52
N ASP A 34 26.76 7.51 15.10
CA ASP A 34 27.36 8.60 15.89
C ASP A 34 28.05 8.11 17.17
N VAL A 35 27.54 7.03 17.80
CA VAL A 35 28.12 6.47 19.03
C VAL A 35 29.37 5.62 18.77
N LEU A 36 29.50 5.00 17.60
CA LEU A 36 30.63 4.11 17.31
C LEU A 36 31.75 4.81 16.52
N TYR A 37 31.46 5.54 15.44
CA TYR A 37 32.47 6.24 14.63
C TYR A 37 31.74 7.23 13.69
N GLY A 38 32.15 8.50 13.65
CA GLY A 38 31.58 9.57 12.80
C GLY A 38 31.68 9.38 11.27
N GLU A 39 31.63 8.16 10.78
CA GLU A 39 31.45 7.80 9.38
C GLU A 39 30.37 6.71 9.28
N TYR A 40 29.40 6.95 8.41
CA TYR A 40 28.38 5.99 7.97
C TYR A 40 29.07 4.72 7.41
N THR A 41 29.48 3.79 8.26
CA THR A 41 30.24 2.62 7.82
C THR A 41 29.38 1.72 6.94
N GLY A 42 29.98 1.03 5.97
CA GLY A 42 29.23 0.12 5.08
C GLY A 42 28.39 -0.93 5.82
N ALA A 43 28.77 -1.30 7.05
CA ALA A 43 28.04 -2.25 7.89
C ALA A 43 26.69 -1.68 8.39
N SER A 44 26.65 -0.44 8.88
CA SER A 44 25.41 0.17 9.37
C SER A 44 24.41 0.42 8.23
N ARG A 45 24.92 0.78 7.04
CA ARG A 45 24.09 0.94 5.83
C ARG A 45 23.46 -0.38 5.37
N ILE A 46 24.19 -1.50 5.49
CA ILE A 46 23.70 -2.84 5.16
C ILE A 46 22.59 -3.26 6.13
N GLU A 47 22.80 -3.04 7.43
CA GLU A 47 21.83 -3.39 8.48
C GLU A 47 20.53 -2.60 8.29
N TRP A 48 20.64 -1.29 8.07
CA TRP A 48 19.49 -0.45 7.77
C TRP A 48 18.73 -0.89 6.51
N THR A 49 19.46 -1.15 5.41
CA THR A 49 18.87 -1.60 4.16
C THR A 49 18.07 -2.89 4.37
N LYS A 50 18.56 -3.82 5.21
CA LYS A 50 17.82 -5.03 5.59
C LYS A 50 16.56 -4.73 6.40
N GLU A 51 16.65 -3.91 7.44
CA GLU A 51 15.49 -3.55 8.28
C GLU A 51 14.39 -2.90 7.45
N VAL A 52 14.77 -1.99 6.54
CA VAL A 52 13.83 -1.33 5.65
C VAL A 52 13.23 -2.30 4.62
N ALA A 53 14.02 -3.25 4.11
CA ALA A 53 13.51 -4.30 3.24
C ALA A 53 12.47 -5.20 3.94
N GLU A 54 12.74 -5.59 5.18
CA GLU A 54 11.84 -6.42 5.99
C GLU A 54 10.51 -5.70 6.25
N ASN A 55 10.57 -4.44 6.68
CA ASN A 55 9.37 -3.63 6.88
C ASN A 55 8.54 -3.52 5.58
N SER A 56 9.20 -3.26 4.45
CA SER A 56 8.50 -3.19 3.16
C SER A 56 7.89 -4.51 2.73
N LEU A 57 8.56 -5.64 2.96
CA LEU A 57 8.00 -6.96 2.66
C LEU A 57 6.70 -7.20 3.43
N PHE A 58 6.67 -6.86 4.72
CA PHE A 58 5.46 -6.95 5.53
C PHE A 58 4.33 -6.07 4.96
N TRP A 59 4.63 -4.80 4.69
CA TRP A 59 3.64 -3.83 4.25
C TRP A 59 3.10 -4.10 2.84
N PHE A 60 3.96 -4.43 1.87
CA PHE A 60 3.50 -4.79 0.53
C PHE A 60 2.73 -6.12 0.55
N SER A 61 3.07 -7.07 1.44
CA SER A 61 2.31 -8.32 1.59
C SER A 61 0.90 -8.05 2.14
N LEU A 62 0.78 -7.20 3.16
CA LEU A 62 -0.52 -6.80 3.69
C LEU A 62 -1.38 -6.13 2.62
N THR A 63 -0.78 -5.23 1.85
CA THR A 63 -1.46 -4.50 0.76
C THR A 63 -1.91 -5.45 -0.35
N PHE A 64 -1.07 -6.41 -0.72
CA PHE A 64 -1.41 -7.47 -1.66
C PHE A 64 -2.63 -8.27 -1.20
N VAL A 65 -2.69 -8.64 0.09
CA VAL A 65 -3.84 -9.36 0.66
C VAL A 65 -5.12 -8.52 0.58
N ILE A 66 -5.06 -7.21 0.86
CA ILE A 66 -6.21 -6.30 0.76
C ILE A 66 -6.76 -6.24 -0.67
N PHE A 67 -5.88 -6.12 -1.68
CA PHE A 67 -6.29 -6.14 -3.07
C PHE A 67 -6.78 -7.52 -3.52
N LEU A 68 -6.22 -8.61 -2.99
CA LEU A 68 -6.71 -9.96 -3.23
C LEU A 68 -8.16 -10.12 -2.74
N PHE A 69 -8.52 -9.59 -1.56
CA PHE A 69 -9.91 -9.57 -1.12
C PHE A 69 -10.80 -8.69 -2.01
N SER A 70 -10.30 -7.53 -2.43
CA SER A 70 -11.02 -6.60 -3.31
C SER A 70 -11.29 -7.19 -4.70
N PHE A 71 -10.46 -8.13 -5.16
CA PHE A 71 -10.66 -8.88 -6.40
C PHE A 71 -11.94 -9.73 -6.40
N PHE A 72 -12.42 -10.20 -5.24
CA PHE A 72 -13.69 -10.94 -5.16
C PHE A 72 -14.93 -10.04 -5.24
N SER A 73 -14.76 -8.73 -5.43
CA SER A 73 -15.88 -7.80 -5.65
C SER A 73 -16.63 -8.10 -6.96
N LYS A 74 -17.96 -7.93 -6.93
CA LYS A 74 -18.82 -8.04 -8.12
C LYS A 74 -18.57 -6.93 -9.15
N SER A 75 -18.00 -5.80 -8.72
CA SER A 75 -17.71 -4.67 -9.62
C SER A 75 -16.50 -4.96 -10.51
N LYS A 76 -16.70 -4.96 -11.83
CA LYS A 76 -15.62 -5.11 -12.82
C LYS A 76 -14.53 -4.04 -12.65
N GLN A 77 -14.91 -2.82 -12.29
CA GLN A 77 -13.96 -1.71 -12.07
C GLN A 77 -13.06 -1.98 -10.88
N VAL A 78 -13.63 -2.43 -9.75
CA VAL A 78 -12.88 -2.75 -8.53
C VAL A 78 -11.94 -3.91 -8.77
N ARG A 79 -12.38 -4.94 -9.51
CA ARG A 79 -11.54 -6.04 -9.95
C ARG A 79 -10.34 -5.59 -10.76
N THR A 80 -10.55 -4.76 -11.79
CA THR A 80 -9.45 -4.25 -12.62
C THR A 80 -8.45 -3.46 -11.79
N ILE A 81 -8.93 -2.56 -10.92
CA ILE A 81 -8.07 -1.78 -10.02
C ILE A 81 -7.29 -2.70 -9.08
N SER A 82 -7.92 -3.75 -8.56
CA SER A 82 -7.30 -4.72 -7.66
C SER A 82 -6.23 -5.56 -8.35
N THR A 83 -6.45 -5.94 -9.62
CA THR A 83 -5.42 -6.62 -10.42
C THR A 83 -4.21 -5.72 -10.64
N ILE A 84 -4.41 -4.44 -10.99
CA ILE A 84 -3.30 -3.49 -11.17
C ILE A 84 -2.54 -3.29 -9.84
N GLY A 85 -3.26 -3.11 -8.73
CA GLY A 85 -2.67 -2.99 -7.40
C GLY A 85 -1.82 -4.21 -7.03
N ASN A 86 -2.36 -5.42 -7.23
CA ASN A 86 -1.63 -6.67 -6.97
C ASN A 86 -0.36 -6.82 -7.82
N LEU A 87 -0.39 -6.40 -9.08
CA LEU A 87 0.80 -6.42 -9.94
C LEU A 87 1.89 -5.49 -9.41
N ILE A 88 1.53 -4.27 -9.00
CA ILE A 88 2.48 -3.33 -8.40
C ILE A 88 3.05 -3.91 -7.10
N CYS A 89 2.19 -4.47 -6.23
CA CYS A 89 2.64 -5.12 -5.00
C CYS A 89 3.59 -6.29 -5.28
N MET A 90 3.34 -7.13 -6.27
CA MET A 90 4.25 -8.22 -6.64
C MET A 90 5.63 -7.72 -7.07
N VAL A 91 5.68 -6.68 -7.91
CA VAL A 91 6.95 -6.07 -8.32
C VAL A 91 7.70 -5.54 -7.09
N MET A 92 7.00 -4.83 -6.20
CA MET A 92 7.61 -4.26 -5.00
C MET A 92 8.06 -5.34 -4.01
N LEU A 93 7.33 -6.45 -3.87
CA LEU A 93 7.72 -7.59 -3.05
C LEU A 93 8.98 -8.27 -3.59
N ILE A 94 9.07 -8.49 -4.91
CA ILE A 94 10.26 -9.06 -5.54
C ILE A 94 11.45 -8.13 -5.29
N TRP A 95 11.27 -6.83 -5.53
CA TRP A 95 12.35 -5.85 -5.34
C TRP A 95 12.81 -5.76 -3.88
N SER A 96 11.87 -5.73 -2.93
CA SER A 96 12.17 -5.73 -1.49
C SER A 96 12.86 -7.03 -1.07
N THR A 97 12.49 -8.17 -1.66
CA THR A 97 13.15 -9.46 -1.41
C THR A 97 14.59 -9.44 -1.90
N LEU A 98 14.84 -8.91 -3.11
CA LEU A 98 16.20 -8.77 -3.64
C LEU A 98 17.05 -7.83 -2.78
N MET A 99 16.47 -6.73 -2.29
CA MET A 99 17.12 -5.82 -1.36
C MET A 99 17.46 -6.51 -0.02
N PHE A 100 16.54 -7.31 0.52
CA PHE A 100 16.77 -8.06 1.76
C PHE A 100 17.87 -9.12 1.62
N LEU A 101 17.88 -9.86 0.51
CA LEU A 101 18.85 -10.92 0.24
C LEU A 101 20.25 -10.37 -0.12
N SER A 102 20.30 -9.21 -0.79
CA SER A 102 21.52 -8.62 -1.34
C SER A 102 21.66 -7.12 -1.01
N PRO A 103 21.65 -6.72 0.28
CA PRO A 103 21.67 -5.31 0.70
C PRO A 103 22.98 -4.59 0.37
N THR A 104 24.04 -5.33 0.05
CA THR A 104 25.33 -4.78 -0.43
C THR A 104 25.27 -4.33 -1.89
N HIS A 105 24.32 -4.84 -2.67
CA HIS A 105 24.21 -4.61 -4.11
C HIS A 105 23.00 -3.75 -4.47
N ILE A 106 21.94 -3.81 -3.68
CA ILE A 106 20.73 -3.00 -3.84
C ILE A 106 20.58 -2.23 -2.54
N SER A 107 20.95 -0.95 -2.57
CA SER A 107 20.82 -0.06 -1.42
C SER A 107 19.45 0.60 -1.38
N PHE A 108 18.95 0.93 -0.19
CA PHE A 108 17.66 1.62 -0.09
C PHE A 108 17.63 2.94 -0.86
N ASP A 109 18.74 3.68 -0.93
CA ASP A 109 18.79 4.98 -1.63
C ASP A 109 18.45 4.86 -3.12
N GLU A 110 18.75 3.72 -3.74
CA GLU A 110 18.40 3.42 -5.13
C GLU A 110 16.91 3.07 -5.29
N VAL A 111 16.32 2.43 -4.28
CA VAL A 111 14.97 1.87 -4.33
C VAL A 111 13.92 2.86 -3.80
N PHE A 112 14.32 3.75 -2.90
CA PHE A 112 13.45 4.67 -2.18
C PHE A 112 12.57 5.54 -3.09
N PRO A 113 13.08 6.19 -4.15
CA PRO A 113 12.24 6.97 -5.05
C PRO A 113 11.15 6.13 -5.72
N ALA A 114 11.50 4.90 -6.15
CA ALA A 114 10.55 3.99 -6.77
C ALA A 114 9.47 3.53 -5.78
N TRP A 115 9.83 3.31 -4.51
CA TRP A 115 8.87 3.00 -3.45
C TRP A 115 7.90 4.14 -3.17
N ILE A 116 8.38 5.39 -3.07
CA ILE A 116 7.47 6.54 -2.88
C ILE A 116 6.44 6.60 -4.01
N ILE A 117 6.90 6.46 -5.26
CA ILE A 117 6.01 6.48 -6.42
C ILE A 117 5.01 5.32 -6.36
N ALA A 118 5.48 4.11 -6.03
CA ALA A 118 4.62 2.95 -5.90
C ALA A 118 3.56 3.15 -4.81
N LEU A 119 3.94 3.62 -3.63
CA LEU A 119 3.05 3.91 -2.52
C LEU A 119 1.98 4.95 -2.89
N PHE A 120 2.38 6.01 -3.59
CA PHE A 120 1.46 7.03 -4.07
C PHE A 120 0.44 6.46 -5.07
N ILE A 121 0.89 5.65 -6.03
CA ILE A 121 -0.01 4.98 -6.99
C ILE A 121 -0.96 4.02 -6.27
N LEU A 122 -0.45 3.20 -5.35
CA LEU A 122 -1.26 2.26 -4.58
C LEU A 122 -2.32 2.98 -3.74
N MET A 123 -2.01 4.17 -3.20
CA MET A 123 -2.98 5.01 -2.48
C MET A 123 -4.11 5.49 -3.40
N ILE A 124 -3.78 5.97 -4.62
CA ILE A 124 -4.78 6.37 -5.62
C ILE A 124 -5.67 5.19 -5.98
N LEU A 125 -5.08 4.02 -6.24
CA LEU A 125 -5.82 2.81 -6.59
C LEU A 125 -6.76 2.37 -5.46
N HIS A 126 -6.34 2.45 -4.20
CA HIS A 126 -7.22 2.21 -3.05
C HIS A 126 -8.38 3.19 -3.01
N GLY A 127 -8.10 4.49 -3.17
CA GLY A 127 -9.13 5.53 -3.19
C GLY A 127 -10.18 5.30 -4.30
N LEU A 128 -9.72 4.92 -5.50
CA LEU A 128 -10.60 4.60 -6.62
C LEU A 128 -11.42 3.33 -6.38
N ALA A 129 -10.79 2.23 -5.93
CA ALA A 129 -11.47 0.99 -5.60
C ALA A 129 -12.59 1.23 -4.57
N PHE A 130 -12.28 2.02 -3.54
CA PHE A 130 -13.24 2.42 -2.52
C PHE A 130 -14.39 3.26 -3.09
N PHE A 131 -14.11 4.27 -3.91
CA PHE A 131 -15.13 5.08 -4.56
C PHE A 131 -16.12 4.22 -5.37
N PHE A 132 -15.61 3.27 -6.15
CA PHE A 132 -16.44 2.37 -6.96
C PHE A 132 -17.22 1.36 -6.10
N LEU A 133 -16.62 0.85 -5.03
CA LEU A 133 -17.34 0.01 -4.05
C LEU A 133 -18.52 0.78 -3.43
N ARG A 134 -18.28 2.00 -2.95
CA ARG A 134 -19.34 2.84 -2.36
C ARG A 134 -20.47 3.14 -3.35
N LYS A 135 -20.12 3.50 -4.58
CA LYS A 135 -21.11 3.74 -5.65
C LYS A 135 -21.94 2.49 -5.93
N SER A 136 -21.32 1.31 -5.93
CA SER A 136 -22.04 0.04 -6.13
C SER A 136 -22.98 -0.31 -4.98
N THR A 137 -22.60 -0.04 -3.74
CA THR A 137 -23.45 -0.30 -2.55
C THR A 137 -24.66 0.63 -2.52
N LEU A 138 -24.47 1.94 -2.74
CA LEU A 138 -25.56 2.91 -2.76
C LEU A 138 -26.58 2.61 -3.87
N ARG A 139 -26.13 2.09 -5.03
CA ARG A 139 -27.04 1.68 -6.10
C ARG A 139 -27.84 0.42 -5.77
N SER A 140 -27.32 -0.46 -4.90
CA SER A 140 -28.06 -1.67 -4.47
C SER A 140 -29.08 -1.41 -3.36
N GLU A 141 -28.96 -0.28 -2.64
CA GLU A 141 -29.86 0.12 -1.57
C GLU A 141 -30.96 1.08 -2.03
N ALA A 142 -30.92 1.56 -3.29
CA ALA A 142 -31.98 2.39 -3.85
C ALA A 142 -33.28 1.56 -3.94
N PRO A 143 -34.39 2.01 -3.31
CA PRO A 143 -35.64 1.26 -3.31
C PRO A 143 -36.21 1.19 -4.73
N LEU A 144 -36.82 0.05 -5.06
CA LEU A 144 -37.45 -0.25 -6.36
C LEU A 144 -38.64 0.66 -6.71
N GLU A 145 -39.02 1.61 -5.85
CA GLU A 145 -40.18 2.50 -6.04
C GLU A 145 -40.03 3.39 -7.29
N ASP A 146 -38.82 3.83 -7.65
CA ASP A 146 -38.60 4.65 -8.85
C ASP A 146 -38.73 3.89 -10.19
N VAL A 147 -38.76 2.55 -10.18
CA VAL A 147 -38.89 1.75 -11.42
C VAL A 147 -40.36 1.40 -11.71
N LEU A 148 -41.23 1.37 -10.71
CA LEU A 148 -42.64 1.07 -10.91
C LEU A 148 -43.46 2.31 -11.31
N ASP A 149 -43.02 3.52 -10.99
CA ASP A 149 -43.75 4.74 -11.35
C ASP A 149 -43.50 5.22 -12.79
N GLN A 150 -42.55 4.64 -13.53
CA GLN A 150 -42.29 4.99 -14.93
C GLN A 150 -43.07 4.17 -15.97
N ASP A 151 -43.70 3.04 -15.57
CA ASP A 151 -44.43 2.16 -16.50
C ASP A 151 -45.97 2.33 -16.45
N PHE A 152 -46.50 3.23 -15.61
CA PHE A 152 -47.95 3.50 -15.51
C PHE A 152 -48.37 4.91 -15.93
N GLY A 153 -47.50 5.67 -16.59
CA GLY A 153 -47.82 6.97 -17.19
C GLY A 153 -48.28 6.87 -18.64
N GLU A 154 -49.45 6.26 -18.87
CA GLU A 154 -50.27 6.50 -20.08
C GLU A 154 -51.07 7.80 -19.96
#